data_AF-A0A837P6F6-F1
#
_entry.id   AF-A0A837P6F6-F1
#
_cell.length_a   1.000
_cell.length_b   1.000
_cell.length_c   1.000
_cell.angle_alpha   90.00
_cell.angle_beta   90.00
_cell.angle_gamma   90.00
#
_symmetry.space_group_name_H-M   'P 1'
#
loop_
_entity.id
_entity.type
_entity.pdbx_description
1 polymer ?
#
loop_
_entity_poly.entity_id
_entity_poly.type
_entity_poly.pdbx_seq_one_letter_code
_entity_poly.pdbx_strand_id
1 'polypeptide(L)' 'MGEKLSEARIKANKKWDEKNKERKKYIVKRSTAKGFIRDYATDDDLTELLTLISDRHNFLHKKIKDNNK' A
#
# COMPACT_ATOMS: atom_id res chain seq x y z
N MET A 1 -27.66 7.46 11.56
CA MET A 1 -27.13 6.50 12.55
C MET A 1 -26.83 5.21 11.80
N GLY A 2 -25.57 4.77 11.75
CA GLY A 2 -25.18 3.58 10.98
C GLY A 2 -25.63 2.30 11.68
N GLU A 3 -26.31 1.41 10.96
CA GLU A 3 -26.71 0.09 11.47
C GLU A 3 -25.49 -0.68 11.98
N LYS A 4 -25.56 -1.12 13.24
CA LYS A 4 -24.54 -1.98 13.85
C LYS A 4 -24.54 -3.32 13.12
N LEU A 5 -23.41 -3.68 12.53
CA LEU A 5 -23.24 -4.97 11.85
C LEU A 5 -23.52 -6.13 12.83
N SER A 6 -24.35 -7.08 12.39
CA SER A 6 -24.59 -8.33 13.13
C SER A 6 -23.27 -9.10 13.35
N GLU A 7 -23.17 -9.80 14.48
CA GLU A 7 -22.00 -10.62 14.85
C GLU A 7 -21.60 -11.62 13.76
N ALA A 8 -22.59 -12.17 13.04
CA ALA A 8 -22.35 -13.06 11.90
C ALA A 8 -21.63 -12.35 10.74
N ARG A 9 -22.03 -11.10 10.43
CA ARG A 9 -21.37 -10.28 9.39
C ARG A 9 -19.97 -9.88 9.82
N ILE A 10 -19.76 -9.59 11.10
CA ILE A 10 -18.43 -9.28 11.65
C ILE A 10 -17.48 -10.48 11.48
N LYS A 11 -17.92 -11.69 11.82
CA LYS A 11 -17.13 -12.92 11.64
C LYS A 11 -16.81 -13.20 10.17
N ALA A 12 -17.79 -13.02 9.28
CA ALA A 12 -17.59 -13.19 7.83
C ALA A 12 -16.59 -12.17 7.27
N ASN A 13 -16.73 -10.90 7.64
CA ASN A 13 -15.79 -9.83 7.25
C ASN A 13 -14.38 -10.13 7.76
N LYS A 14 -14.24 -10.57 9.02
CA LYS A 14 -12.95 -10.95 9.59
C LYS A 14 -12.28 -12.06 8.78
N LYS A 15 -13.01 -13.13 8.44
CA LYS A 15 -12.48 -14.24 7.64
C LYS A 15 -12.05 -13.79 6.23
N TRP A 16 -12.82 -12.89 5.61
CA TRP A 16 -12.46 -12.32 4.32
C TRP A 16 -11.23 -11.39 4.42
N ASP A 17 -11.16 -10.57 5.46
CA ASP A 17 -10.02 -9.70 5.77
C ASP A 17 -8.74 -10.50 5.99
N GLU A 18 -8.82 -11.63 6.70
CA GLU A 18 -7.68 -12.53 6.92
C GLU A 18 -7.18 -13.13 5.61
N LYS A 19 -8.09 -13.57 4.74
CA LYS A 19 -7.75 -14.10 3.41
C LYS A 19 -7.18 -13.03 2.48
N ASN A 20 -7.54 -11.75 2.67
CA ASN A 20 -7.11 -10.63 1.83
C ASN A 20 -6.14 -9.69 2.53
N LYS A 21 -5.46 -10.16 3.58
CA LYS A 21 -4.62 -9.35 4.47
C LYS A 21 -3.54 -8.59 3.69
N GLU A 22 -2.88 -9.25 2.74
CA GLU A 22 -1.84 -8.62 1.92
C GLU A 22 -2.39 -7.54 1.00
N ARG A 23 -3.51 -7.83 0.32
CA ARG A 23 -4.18 -6.89 -0.58
C ARG A 23 -4.70 -5.66 0.18
N LYS A 24 -5.24 -5.85 1.38
CA LYS A 24 -5.61 -4.75 2.27
C LYS A 24 -4.40 -3.95 2.73
N LYS A 25 -3.34 -4.62 3.17
CA LYS A 25 -2.08 -3.96 3.57
C LYS A 25 -1.52 -3.11 2.44
N TYR A 26 -1.55 -3.61 1.21
CA TYR A 26 -1.16 -2.85 0.02
C TYR A 26 -2.02 -1.59 -0.18
N ILE A 27 -3.36 -1.73 -0.15
CA ILE A 27 -4.27 -0.60 -0.34
C ILE A 27 -4.06 0.48 0.73
N VAL A 28 -3.97 0.08 2.00
CA VAL A 28 -3.75 1.01 3.12
C VAL A 28 -2.44 1.75 2.93
N LYS A 29 -1.33 1.03 2.73
CA LYS A 29 -0.01 1.64 2.49
C LYS A 29 -0.04 2.62 1.31
N ARG A 30 -0.68 2.22 0.20
CA ARG A 30 -0.79 3.06 -0.99
C ARG A 30 -1.56 4.35 -0.72
N SER A 31 -2.70 4.26 -0.03
CA SER A 31 -3.52 5.42 0.28
C SER A 31 -2.83 6.36 1.26
N THR A 32 -2.20 5.81 2.29
CA THR A 32 -1.44 6.59 3.29
C THR A 32 -0.28 7.31 2.63
N ALA A 33 0.52 6.63 1.80
CA ALA A 33 1.64 7.26 1.11
C ALA A 33 1.19 8.40 0.19
N LYS A 34 0.08 8.20 -0.55
CA LYS A 34 -0.49 9.27 -1.39
C LYS A 34 -0.93 10.49 -0.58
N GLY A 35 -1.61 10.26 0.55
CA GLY A 35 -2.04 11.35 1.44
C GLY A 35 -0.85 12.09 2.03
N PHE A 36 0.18 11.36 2.46
CA PHE A 36 1.41 11.94 2.99
C PHE A 36 2.08 12.87 1.98
N ILE A 37 2.35 12.38 0.76
CA ILE A 37 2.98 13.16 -0.30
C ILE A 37 2.17 14.41 -0.66
N ARG A 38 0.83 14.31 -0.65
CA ARG A 38 -0.04 15.41 -1.06
C ARG A 38 -0.19 16.49 0.00
N ASP A 39 -0.40 16.09 1.25
CA ASP A 39 -0.91 17.00 2.29
C ASP A 39 0.09 17.27 3.42
N TYR A 40 1.16 16.48 3.56
CA TYR A 40 2.03 16.51 4.74
C TYR A 40 3.54 16.60 4.45
N ALA A 41 4.01 16.07 3.32
CA ALA A 41 5.44 15.97 3.03
C ALA A 41 6.11 17.34 2.90
N THR A 42 7.31 17.47 3.46
CA THR A 42 8.19 18.62 3.25
C THR A 42 9.01 18.46 1.96
N ASP A 43 9.71 19.52 1.54
CA ASP A 43 10.58 19.47 0.36
C ASP A 43 11.70 18.42 0.49
N ASP A 44 12.25 18.27 1.70
CA ASP A 44 13.25 17.26 2.02
C ASP A 44 12.67 15.83 1.92
N ASP A 45 11.48 15.62 2.50
CA ASP A 45 10.76 14.34 2.39
C ASP A 45 10.52 13.97 0.92
N LEU A 46 10.09 14.93 0.10
CA LEU A 46 9.83 14.70 -1.33
C LEU A 46 11.12 14.31 -2.07
N THR A 47 12.24 14.95 -1.73
CA THR A 47 13.55 14.64 -2.31
C THR A 47 14.02 13.23 -1.95
N GLU A 48 13.88 12.83 -0.69
CA GLU A 48 14.19 11.47 -0.25
C GLU A 48 13.29 10.45 -0.94
N LEU A 49 11.97 10.72 -1.00
CA LEU A 49 11.00 9.84 -1.65
C LEU A 49 11.29 9.64 -3.14
N LEU A 50 11.72 10.68 -3.86
CA LEU A 50 12.13 10.57 -5.27
C LEU A 50 13.32 9.62 -5.44
N THR A 51 14.29 9.68 -4.53
CA THR A 51 15.46 8.77 -4.53
C THR A 51 15.01 7.32 -4.31
N LEU A 52 14.16 7.09 -3.30
CA LEU A 52 13.60 5.76 -3.03
C LEU A 52 12.79 5.19 -4.20
N ILE A 53 12.05 6.05 -4.91
CA ILE A 53 11.30 5.67 -6.12
C ILE A 53 12.26 5.24 -7.24
N SER A 54 13.31 6.00 -7.48
CA SER A 54 14.33 5.69 -8.49
C SER A 54 14.99 4.33 -8.23
N ASP A 55 15.44 4.08 -6.99
CA ASP A 55 16.03 2.80 -6.60
C ASP A 55 15.07 1.63 -6.77
N ARG A 56 13.78 1.85 -6.46
CA ARG A 56 12.75 0.83 -6.65
C ARG A 56 12.55 0.50 -8.12
N HIS A 57 12.53 1.49 -9.02
CA HIS A 57 12.45 1.25 -10.45
C HIS A 57 13.65 0.48 -10.97
N ASN A 58 14.86 0.85 -10.55
CA ASN A 58 16.09 0.15 -10.92
C ASN A 58 16.05 -1.32 -10.50
N PHE A 59 15.64 -1.60 -9.26
CA PHE A 59 15.47 -2.98 -8.78
C PHE A 59 14.47 -3.77 -9.62
N LEU A 60 13.31 -3.18 -9.95
CA LEU A 60 12.28 -3.83 -10.75
C LEU A 60 12.75 -4.09 -12.19
N HIS A 61 13.42 -3.12 -12.82
CA HIS A 61 13.97 -3.28 -14.16
C HIS A 61 15.06 -4.35 -14.21
N LYS A 62 15.96 -4.39 -13.22
CA LYS A 62 16.97 -5.43 -13.10
C LYS A 62 16.32 -6.81 -12.98
N LYS A 63 15.35 -6.95 -12.07
CA LYS A 63 14.58 -8.19 -11.90
C LYS A 63 13.90 -8.62 -13.20
N ILE A 64 13.30 -7.70 -13.97
CA ILE A 64 12.68 -8.04 -15.26
C ILE A 64 13.74 -8.55 -16.25
N LYS A 65 14.92 -7.92 -16.32
CA LYS A 65 16.03 -8.40 -17.18
C LYS A 65 16.50 -9.80 -16.78
N ASP A 66 16.66 -10.06 -15.49
CA ASP A 66 17.09 -11.36 -14.97
C ASP A 66 16.07 -12.48 -15.22
N ASN A 67 14.76 -12.17 -15.24
CA ASN A 67 13.71 -13.18 -15.53
C ASN A 67 13.53 -13.45 -17.04
N ASN A 68 14.05 -12.59 -17.91
CA ASN A 68 13.96 -12.72 -19.37
C ASN A 68 15.26 -13.24 -20.01
N LYS A 69 16.24 -13.65 -19.19
CA LYS A 69 17.53 -14.23 -19.61
C LYS A 69 17.55 -15.71 -19.28
#